data_AF-A0A218U8T5-F1
#
_entry.id   AF-A0A218U8T5-F1
#
_cell.length_a   1.000
_cell.length_b   1.000
_cell.length_c   1.000
_cell.angle_alpha   90.00
_cell.angle_beta   90.00
_cell.angle_gamma   90.00
#
_symmetry.space_group_name_H-M   'P 1'
#
loop_
_entity.id
_entity.type
_entity.pdbx_description
1 polymer ?
#
loop_
_entity_poly.entity_id
_entity_poly.type
_entity_poly.pdbx_seq_one_letter_code
_entity_poly.pdbx_strand_id
1 'polypeptide(L)'
;MAVSGTLYTYPENWRAFKALIAAQYSGARLRVLSAPPLFRFGHTNRSPQFLQKFPLGKVPAFEGDDGFCVFESNAIAYYVSTEELRGSTPEAAAAVLQWVNFADSDVVPPASTWVFPTLGILHYNKQATEVAKEEVRRVLGVLDGHLRTRTFLVGERVSLADISLKFAEGQARREKEKEPPRKGEKEKEPPRKGEKPPKREERRPEPEQDLDDPFVLDEFKHKYSNEDTLGTGGH
;
A
#
# COMPACT_ATOMS: atom_id res chain seq x y z
N MET A 1 -16.26 21.72 5.74
CA MET A 1 -16.95 20.41 5.91
C MET A 1 -15.98 19.32 5.51
N ALA A 2 -15.89 18.24 6.28
CA ALA A 2 -15.03 17.12 5.92
C ALA A 2 -15.59 16.43 4.67
N VAL A 3 -14.73 16.06 3.72
CA VAL A 3 -15.12 15.35 2.50
C VAL A 3 -15.77 14.02 2.90
N SER A 4 -16.88 13.66 2.24
CA SER A 4 -17.59 12.40 2.46
C SER A 4 -17.94 11.78 1.12
N GLY A 5 -17.75 10.47 0.98
CA GLY A 5 -18.07 9.77 -0.25
C GLY A 5 -17.62 8.31 -0.29
N THR A 6 -17.68 7.74 -1.48
CA THR A 6 -17.40 6.33 -1.78
C THR A 6 -16.09 6.19 -2.54
N LEU A 7 -15.21 5.31 -2.08
CA LEU A 7 -13.96 4.94 -2.75
C LEU A 7 -14.08 3.52 -3.31
N TYR A 8 -14.10 3.39 -4.63
CA TYR A 8 -14.12 2.11 -5.33
C TYR A 8 -12.69 1.63 -5.58
N THR A 9 -12.34 0.41 -5.14
CA THR A 9 -11.01 -0.19 -5.32
C THR A 9 -11.05 -1.71 -5.19
N TYR A 10 -9.99 -2.44 -5.55
CA TYR A 10 -9.80 -3.80 -5.04
C TYR A 10 -9.06 -3.77 -3.68
N PRO A 11 -9.13 -4.84 -2.86
CA PRO A 11 -8.42 -4.93 -1.58
C PRO A 11 -6.90 -4.84 -1.74
N GLU A 12 -6.18 -4.35 -0.73
CA GLU A 12 -4.70 -4.22 -0.76
C GLU A 12 -4.15 -3.36 -1.91
N ASN A 13 -4.96 -2.44 -2.45
CA ASN A 13 -4.52 -1.50 -3.46
C ASN A 13 -3.74 -0.35 -2.81
N TRP A 14 -2.42 -0.40 -2.93
CA TRP A 14 -1.52 0.66 -2.47
C TRP A 14 -1.87 2.06 -2.99
N ARG A 15 -2.48 2.15 -4.19
CA ARG A 15 -2.92 3.43 -4.74
C ARG A 15 -4.10 4.01 -3.96
N ALA A 16 -5.00 3.15 -3.47
CA ALA A 16 -6.12 3.54 -2.63
C ALA A 16 -5.66 3.92 -1.21
N PHE A 17 -4.62 3.26 -0.68
CA PHE A 17 -4.05 3.58 0.63
C PHE A 17 -3.63 5.05 0.75
N LYS A 18 -3.17 5.70 -0.33
CA LYS A 18 -2.86 7.13 -0.31
C LYS A 18 -4.05 7.99 0.14
N ALA A 19 -5.23 7.73 -0.42
CA ALA A 19 -6.45 8.43 -0.06
C ALA A 19 -6.97 8.04 1.33
N LEU A 20 -6.86 6.76 1.70
CA LEU A 20 -7.28 6.30 3.03
C LEU A 20 -6.43 6.92 4.14
N ILE A 21 -5.11 6.94 3.98
CA ILE A 21 -4.19 7.57 4.94
C ILE A 21 -4.47 9.07 5.01
N ALA A 22 -4.59 9.75 3.87
CA ALA A 22 -4.93 11.18 3.84
C ALA A 22 -6.26 11.48 4.57
N ALA A 23 -7.28 10.63 4.39
CA ALA A 23 -8.57 10.76 5.06
C ALA A 23 -8.48 10.64 6.59
N GLN A 24 -7.56 9.81 7.11
CA GLN A 24 -7.34 9.69 8.56
C GLN A 24 -6.80 10.99 9.16
N TYR A 25 -5.95 11.71 8.45
CA TYR A 25 -5.44 13.01 8.90
C TYR A 25 -6.48 14.14 8.76
N SER A 26 -7.33 14.09 7.73
CA SER A 26 -8.30 15.14 7.46
C SER A 26 -9.66 14.96 8.15
N GLY A 27 -9.94 13.75 8.65
CA GLY A 27 -11.27 13.37 9.13
C GLY A 27 -12.29 13.16 8.01
N ALA A 28 -11.84 13.02 6.76
CA ALA A 28 -12.73 12.68 5.64
C ALA A 28 -13.34 11.28 5.82
N ARG A 29 -14.62 11.13 5.47
CA ARG A 29 -15.37 9.89 5.61
C ARG A 29 -15.42 9.15 4.28
N LEU A 30 -14.58 8.13 4.14
CA LEU A 30 -14.52 7.32 2.93
C LEU A 30 -15.17 5.95 3.17
N ARG A 31 -16.27 5.67 2.47
CA ARG A 31 -16.84 4.33 2.37
C ARG A 31 -16.12 3.55 1.29
N VAL A 32 -15.33 2.55 1.69
CA VAL A 32 -14.55 1.74 0.75
C VAL A 32 -15.41 0.60 0.21
N LEU A 33 -15.59 0.54 -1.11
CA LEU A 33 -16.24 -0.58 -1.79
C LEU A 33 -15.18 -1.39 -2.51
N SER A 34 -14.86 -2.56 -1.94
CA SER A 34 -13.77 -3.42 -2.44
C SER A 34 -14.12 -4.89 -2.66
N ALA A 35 -15.33 -5.31 -2.26
CA ALA A 35 -15.77 -6.69 -2.36
C ALA A 35 -17.16 -6.81 -3.03
N PRO A 36 -17.47 -7.97 -3.65
CA PRO A 36 -18.82 -8.27 -4.13
C PRO A 36 -19.84 -8.28 -2.96
N PRO A 37 -21.12 -7.95 -3.21
CA PRO A 37 -21.71 -7.62 -4.51
C PRO A 37 -21.46 -6.17 -4.96
N LEU A 38 -20.97 -5.31 -4.06
CA LEU A 38 -20.89 -3.86 -4.27
C LEU A 38 -19.79 -3.47 -5.26
N PHE A 39 -18.64 -4.14 -5.23
CA PHE A 39 -17.57 -3.93 -6.19
C PHE A 39 -16.87 -5.24 -6.55
N ARG A 40 -16.91 -5.60 -7.84
CA ARG A 40 -16.15 -6.73 -8.41
C ARG A 40 -15.18 -6.21 -9.45
N PHE A 41 -13.89 -6.25 -9.12
CA PHE A 41 -12.84 -5.83 -10.04
C PHE A 41 -12.86 -6.66 -11.33
N GLY A 42 -12.71 -5.98 -12.48
CA GLY A 42 -12.85 -6.54 -13.82
C GLY A 42 -14.29 -6.56 -14.36
N HIS A 43 -15.30 -6.39 -13.50
CA HIS A 43 -16.72 -6.37 -13.88
C HIS A 43 -17.37 -5.01 -13.62
N THR A 44 -17.44 -4.58 -12.35
CA THR A 44 -18.11 -3.32 -11.96
C THR A 44 -17.45 -2.13 -12.64
N ASN A 45 -16.12 -2.07 -12.66
CA ASN A 45 -15.35 -0.99 -13.28
C ASN A 45 -15.39 -0.96 -14.81
N ARG A 46 -16.00 -1.97 -15.44
CA ARG A 46 -16.24 -2.03 -16.90
C ARG A 46 -17.71 -1.83 -17.27
N SER A 47 -18.59 -1.69 -16.28
CA SER A 47 -20.01 -1.45 -16.52
C SER A 47 -20.24 -0.06 -17.15
N PRO A 48 -21.25 0.12 -18.03
CA PRO A 48 -21.56 1.42 -18.62
C PRO A 48 -21.79 2.51 -17.58
N GLN A 49 -22.44 2.17 -16.46
CA GLN A 49 -22.73 3.08 -15.36
C GLN A 49 -21.44 3.58 -14.69
N PHE A 50 -20.46 2.71 -14.50
CA PHE A 50 -19.18 3.08 -13.92
C PHE A 50 -18.34 3.90 -14.90
N LEU A 51 -18.30 3.50 -16.18
CA LEU A 51 -17.55 4.20 -17.22
C LEU A 51 -18.08 5.62 -17.51
N GLN A 52 -19.37 5.86 -17.29
CA GLN A 52 -19.95 7.20 -17.37
C GLN A 52 -19.35 8.16 -16.34
N LYS A 53 -19.02 7.67 -15.14
CA LYS A 53 -18.38 8.45 -14.07
C LYS A 53 -16.86 8.44 -14.17
N PHE A 54 -16.30 7.30 -14.57
CA PHE A 54 -14.86 7.01 -14.58
C PHE A 54 -14.44 6.44 -15.93
N PRO A 55 -14.15 7.29 -16.94
CA PRO A 55 -13.99 6.86 -18.34
C PRO A 55 -12.90 5.82 -18.59
N LEU A 56 -11.85 5.81 -17.76
CA LEU A 56 -10.73 4.87 -17.89
C LEU A 56 -11.02 3.49 -17.29
N GLY A 57 -12.12 3.33 -16.54
CA GLY A 57 -12.45 2.07 -15.85
C GLY A 57 -11.36 1.60 -14.87
N LYS A 58 -10.49 2.52 -14.41
CA LYS A 58 -9.42 2.27 -13.45
C LYS A 58 -9.90 2.50 -12.03
N VAL A 59 -9.17 1.93 -11.08
CA VAL A 59 -9.34 2.18 -9.65
C VAL A 59 -7.99 2.47 -8.98
N PRO A 60 -7.93 3.28 -7.91
CA PRO A 60 -9.06 3.85 -7.16
C PRO A 60 -9.87 4.90 -7.93
N ALA A 61 -11.15 4.95 -7.65
CA ALA A 61 -12.10 5.94 -8.16
C ALA A 61 -12.98 6.44 -7.01
N PHE A 62 -13.25 7.74 -6.95
CA PHE A 62 -13.98 8.36 -5.85
C PHE A 62 -15.24 9.08 -6.36
N GLU A 63 -16.32 8.92 -5.61
CA GLU A 63 -17.59 9.62 -5.81
C GLU A 63 -18.03 10.23 -4.47
N GLY A 64 -18.10 11.56 -4.42
CA GLY A 64 -18.61 12.31 -3.27
C GLY A 64 -20.11 12.10 -3.08
N ASP A 65 -20.60 12.28 -1.85
CA ASP A 65 -22.04 12.22 -1.56
C ASP A 65 -22.83 13.35 -2.27
N ASP A 66 -22.14 14.39 -2.74
CA ASP A 66 -22.64 15.48 -3.59
C ASP A 66 -22.64 15.15 -5.10
N GLY A 67 -22.18 13.94 -5.47
CA GLY A 67 -22.05 13.48 -6.84
C GLY A 67 -20.73 13.87 -7.53
N PHE A 68 -19.82 14.57 -6.85
CA PHE A 68 -18.53 14.93 -7.43
C PHE A 68 -17.65 13.69 -7.66
N CYS A 69 -17.20 13.47 -8.89
CA CYS A 69 -16.41 12.29 -9.26
C CYS A 69 -14.94 12.65 -9.52
N VAL A 70 -14.02 11.88 -8.94
CA VAL A 70 -12.57 12.01 -9.15
C VAL A 70 -11.96 10.65 -9.47
N PHE A 71 -11.18 10.59 -10.54
CA PHE A 71 -10.29 9.48 -10.84
C PHE A 71 -8.83 9.94 -10.76
N GLU A 72 -7.89 8.99 -10.77
CA GLU A 72 -6.47 9.16 -10.42
C GLU A 72 -6.18 9.22 -8.91
N SER A 73 -5.33 8.31 -8.45
CA SER A 73 -5.05 8.13 -7.02
C SER A 73 -4.47 9.36 -6.32
N ASN A 74 -3.62 10.13 -7.01
CA ASN A 74 -3.05 11.38 -6.46
C ASN A 74 -4.12 12.46 -6.32
N ALA A 75 -5.01 12.59 -7.31
CA ALA A 75 -6.08 13.57 -7.29
C ALA A 75 -7.10 13.27 -6.18
N ILE A 76 -7.46 12.00 -6.00
CA ILE A 76 -8.33 11.56 -4.90
C ILE A 76 -7.66 11.86 -3.56
N ALA A 77 -6.40 11.48 -3.37
CA ALA A 77 -5.66 11.75 -2.14
C ALA A 77 -5.57 13.25 -1.84
N TYR A 78 -5.31 14.09 -2.86
CA TYR A 78 -5.31 15.54 -2.75
C TYR A 78 -6.67 16.10 -2.33
N TYR A 79 -7.76 15.62 -2.95
CA TYR A 79 -9.11 16.08 -2.67
C TYR A 79 -9.55 15.79 -1.23
N VAL A 80 -9.23 14.60 -0.71
CA VAL A 80 -9.57 14.20 0.66
C VAL A 80 -8.59 14.72 1.71
N SER A 81 -7.52 15.40 1.32
CA SER A 81 -6.49 15.93 2.23
C SER A 81 -6.84 17.30 2.82
N THR A 82 -6.22 17.68 3.92
CA THR A 82 -6.26 19.06 4.44
C THR A 82 -5.28 19.97 3.68
N GLU A 83 -5.32 21.27 3.97
CA GLU A 83 -4.35 22.23 3.43
C GLU A 83 -2.91 21.89 3.86
N GLU A 84 -2.73 21.43 5.10
CA GLU A 84 -1.44 21.08 5.64
C GLU A 84 -0.80 19.88 4.93
N LEU A 85 -1.60 18.85 4.61
CA LEU A 85 -1.13 17.70 3.85
C LEU A 85 -0.78 18.06 2.40
N ARG A 86 -1.44 19.08 1.85
CA ARG A 86 -1.23 19.60 0.49
C ARG A 86 -0.08 20.59 0.40
N GLY A 87 0.35 21.16 1.53
CA GLY A 87 1.33 22.24 1.63
C GLY A 87 0.63 23.60 1.79
N SER A 88 0.86 24.25 2.93
CA SER A 88 0.21 25.50 3.32
C SER A 88 0.80 26.76 2.66
N THR A 89 1.88 26.63 1.89
CA THR A 89 2.44 27.71 1.07
C THR A 89 2.61 27.24 -0.37
N PRO A 90 2.69 28.15 -1.36
CA PRO A 90 2.94 27.77 -2.75
C PRO A 90 4.21 26.92 -2.92
N GLU A 91 5.27 27.24 -2.19
CA GLU A 91 6.55 26.52 -2.21
C GLU A 91 6.40 25.11 -1.63
N ALA A 92 5.69 24.98 -0.50
CA ALA A 92 5.42 23.69 0.11
C ALA A 92 4.54 22.83 -0.78
N ALA A 93 3.50 23.40 -1.39
CA ALA A 93 2.62 22.68 -2.32
C ALA A 93 3.36 22.22 -3.58
N ALA A 94 4.26 23.06 -4.12
CA ALA A 94 5.12 22.67 -5.23
C ALA A 94 6.08 21.53 -4.83
N ALA A 95 6.68 21.59 -3.65
CA ALA A 95 7.54 20.53 -3.14
C ALA A 95 6.76 19.22 -2.91
N VAL A 96 5.53 19.28 -2.40
CA VAL A 96 4.65 18.10 -2.27
C VAL A 96 4.40 17.48 -3.64
N LEU A 97 4.01 18.27 -4.63
CA LEU A 97 3.77 17.78 -5.99
C LEU A 97 5.04 17.20 -6.63
N GLN A 98 6.21 17.79 -6.37
CA GLN A 98 7.50 17.26 -6.84
C GLN A 98 7.70 15.81 -6.36
N TRP A 99 7.54 15.55 -5.06
CA TRP A 99 7.74 14.23 -4.50
C TRP A 99 6.65 13.22 -4.87
N VAL A 100 5.40 13.67 -5.01
CA VAL A 100 4.30 12.84 -5.52
C VAL A 100 4.58 12.39 -6.96
N ASN A 101 5.02 13.31 -7.82
CA ASN A 101 5.35 13.00 -9.21
C ASN A 101 6.60 12.12 -9.30
N PHE A 102 7.63 12.41 -8.50
CA PHE A 102 8.83 11.58 -8.39
C PHE A 102 8.50 10.13 -7.99
N ALA A 103 7.54 9.92 -7.09
CA ALA A 103 7.11 8.58 -6.73
C ALA A 103 6.53 7.83 -7.95
N ASP A 104 5.64 8.46 -8.72
CA ASP A 104 5.02 7.81 -9.88
C ASP A 104 5.98 7.64 -11.07
N SER A 105 6.95 8.56 -11.29
CA SER A 105 7.89 8.50 -12.41
C SER A 105 9.13 7.66 -12.16
N ASP A 106 9.72 7.78 -10.97
CA ASP A 106 11.06 7.25 -10.69
C ASP A 106 11.05 6.07 -9.71
N VAL A 107 10.05 5.98 -8.81
CA VAL A 107 9.99 4.89 -7.82
C VAL A 107 9.14 3.74 -8.32
N VAL A 108 7.91 4.02 -8.76
CA VAL A 108 6.91 2.99 -9.08
C VAL A 108 7.35 2.08 -10.22
N PRO A 109 7.90 2.57 -11.36
CA PRO A 109 8.29 1.69 -12.46
C PRO A 109 9.38 0.66 -12.11
N PRO A 110 10.53 1.05 -11.52
CA PRO A 110 11.55 0.06 -11.16
C PRO A 110 11.12 -0.81 -9.98
N ALA A 111 10.40 -0.27 -8.98
CA ALA A 111 9.87 -1.07 -7.89
C ALA A 111 8.90 -2.15 -8.40
N SER A 112 8.01 -1.81 -9.34
CA SER A 112 7.08 -2.77 -9.94
C SER A 112 7.83 -3.84 -10.74
N THR A 113 8.86 -3.44 -11.50
CA THR A 113 9.68 -4.36 -12.31
C THR A 113 10.42 -5.37 -11.42
N TRP A 114 10.90 -4.94 -10.26
CA TRP A 114 11.60 -5.81 -9.31
C TRP A 114 10.64 -6.69 -8.50
N VAL A 115 9.50 -6.15 -8.03
CA VAL A 115 8.62 -6.85 -7.07
C VAL A 115 7.55 -7.72 -7.75
N PHE A 116 6.99 -7.32 -8.89
CA PHE A 116 5.89 -8.09 -9.50
C PHE A 116 6.25 -9.55 -9.85
N PRO A 117 7.50 -9.87 -10.26
CA PRO A 117 7.91 -11.26 -10.40
C PRO A 117 7.89 -12.08 -9.09
N THR A 118 8.20 -11.48 -7.95
CA THR A 118 8.22 -12.18 -6.64
C THR A 118 6.80 -12.45 -6.12
N LEU A 119 5.82 -11.67 -6.60
CA LEU A 119 4.39 -11.86 -6.35
C LEU A 119 3.70 -12.76 -7.38
N GLY A 120 4.42 -13.25 -8.40
CA GLY A 120 3.86 -14.08 -9.46
C GLY A 120 2.96 -13.33 -10.45
N ILE A 121 3.03 -11.99 -10.47
CA ILE A 121 2.22 -11.14 -11.36
C ILE A 121 2.86 -11.06 -12.76
N LEU A 122 4.20 -10.98 -12.83
CA LEU A 122 4.96 -10.93 -14.07
C LEU A 122 6.00 -12.05 -14.14
N HIS A 123 6.45 -12.39 -15.35
CA HIS A 123 7.56 -13.32 -15.50
C HIS A 123 8.88 -12.65 -15.09
N TYR A 124 9.74 -13.40 -14.40
CA TYR A 124 11.05 -12.92 -13.99
C TYR A 124 11.97 -12.73 -15.19
N ASN A 125 12.51 -11.52 -15.35
CA ASN A 125 13.56 -11.22 -16.31
C ASN A 125 14.80 -10.73 -15.55
N LYS A 126 15.91 -11.48 -15.65
CA LYS A 126 17.16 -11.16 -14.94
C LYS A 126 17.71 -9.78 -15.30
N GLN A 127 17.77 -9.45 -16.59
CA GLN A 127 18.34 -8.17 -17.03
C GLN A 127 17.48 -6.99 -16.57
N ALA A 128 16.16 -7.08 -16.75
CA ALA A 128 15.23 -6.04 -16.30
C ALA A 128 15.26 -5.88 -14.77
N THR A 129 15.39 -6.99 -14.02
CA THR A 129 15.47 -6.95 -12.56
C THR A 129 16.75 -6.29 -12.06
N GLU A 130 17.91 -6.59 -12.66
CA GLU A 130 19.17 -5.95 -12.24
C GLU A 130 19.18 -4.44 -12.54
N VAL A 131 18.68 -4.02 -13.71
CA VAL A 131 18.49 -2.59 -14.03
C VAL A 131 17.54 -1.93 -13.03
N ALA A 132 16.40 -2.56 -12.73
CA ALA A 132 15.45 -2.04 -11.75
C ALA A 132 16.08 -1.90 -10.35
N LYS A 133 16.91 -2.84 -9.92
CA LYS A 133 17.63 -2.74 -8.64
C LYS A 133 18.61 -1.56 -8.62
N GLU A 134 19.32 -1.30 -9.70
CA GLU A 134 20.21 -0.13 -9.81
C GLU A 134 19.42 1.18 -9.77
N GLU A 135 18.29 1.26 -10.48
CA GLU A 135 17.40 2.41 -10.44
C GLU A 135 16.81 2.64 -9.04
N VAL A 136 16.34 1.59 -8.36
CA VAL A 136 15.88 1.70 -6.97
C VAL A 136 17.01 2.17 -6.05
N ARG A 137 18.24 1.67 -6.20
CA ARG A 137 19.39 2.17 -5.41
C ARG A 137 19.65 3.65 -5.64
N ARG A 138 19.59 4.12 -6.89
CA ARG A 138 19.74 5.55 -7.22
C ARG A 138 18.68 6.40 -6.53
N VAL A 139 17.42 5.96 -6.60
CA VAL A 139 16.28 6.67 -6.00
C VAL A 139 16.36 6.69 -4.48
N LEU A 140 16.72 5.57 -3.84
CA LEU A 140 16.96 5.51 -2.41
C LEU A 140 18.13 6.43 -1.99
N GLY A 141 19.18 6.56 -2.81
CA GLY A 141 20.26 7.51 -2.56
C GLY A 141 19.82 8.97 -2.58
N VAL A 142 18.89 9.34 -3.47
CA VAL A 142 18.28 10.68 -3.48
C VAL A 142 17.46 10.92 -2.21
N LEU A 143 16.68 9.93 -1.78
CA LEU A 143 15.87 10.02 -0.55
C LEU A 143 16.75 10.09 0.70
N ASP A 144 17.78 9.26 0.81
CA ASP A 144 18.73 9.27 1.93
C ASP A 144 19.43 10.64 2.05
N GLY A 145 19.92 11.18 0.94
CA GLY A 145 20.53 12.51 0.91
C GLY A 145 19.57 13.62 1.33
N HIS A 146 18.30 13.55 0.92
CA HIS A 146 17.29 14.56 1.25
C HIS A 146 16.84 14.50 2.72
N LEU A 147 16.67 13.29 3.25
CA LEU A 147 16.20 13.01 4.62
C LEU A 147 17.31 13.10 5.67
N ARG A 148 18.58 13.18 5.27
CA ARG A 148 19.72 13.27 6.19
C ARG A 148 19.63 14.42 7.20
N THR A 149 18.94 15.50 6.84
CA THR A 149 18.75 16.69 7.68
C THR A 149 17.27 17.07 7.83
N ARG A 150 16.34 16.16 7.52
CA ARG A 150 14.91 16.43 7.52
C ARG A 150 14.14 15.24 8.09
N THR A 151 13.15 15.52 8.93
CA THR A 151 12.30 14.45 9.49
C THR A 151 11.31 13.92 8.45
N PHE A 152 10.81 14.81 7.58
CA PHE A 152 9.84 14.52 6.52
C PHE A 152 10.30 15.12 5.20
N LEU A 153 9.66 14.73 4.10
CA LEU A 153 10.07 15.17 2.77
C LEU A 153 9.81 16.65 2.51
N VAL A 154 8.74 17.20 3.09
CA VAL A 154 8.35 18.60 2.92
C VAL A 154 8.03 19.22 4.29
N GLY A 155 8.84 20.18 4.69
CA GLY A 155 8.77 20.77 6.03
C GLY A 155 9.09 19.74 7.13
N GLU A 156 8.57 19.98 8.33
CA GLU A 156 8.77 19.11 9.50
C GLU A 156 7.48 18.41 9.92
N ARG A 157 6.67 17.98 8.94
CA ARG A 157 5.41 17.25 9.17
C ARG A 157 5.07 16.31 8.03
N VAL A 158 4.25 15.30 8.31
CA VAL A 158 3.69 14.41 7.29
C VAL A 158 2.89 15.21 6.27
N SER A 159 3.14 14.91 4.99
CA SER A 159 2.46 15.48 3.84
C SER A 159 2.09 14.38 2.83
N LEU A 160 1.39 14.75 1.74
CA LEU A 160 1.12 13.83 0.64
C LEU A 160 2.40 13.30 -0.04
N ALA A 161 3.53 13.99 0.10
CA ALA A 161 4.82 13.50 -0.37
C ALA A 161 5.20 12.19 0.33
N ASP A 162 5.12 12.18 1.67
CA ASP A 162 5.48 11.04 2.51
C ASP A 162 4.51 9.89 2.30
N ILE A 163 3.21 10.20 2.21
CA ILE A 163 2.15 9.22 1.95
C ILE A 163 2.35 8.53 0.59
N SER A 164 2.76 9.28 -0.43
CA SER A 164 2.95 8.75 -1.78
C SER A 164 4.20 7.88 -1.92
N LEU A 165 5.23 8.14 -1.11
CA LEU A 165 6.48 7.38 -1.11
C LEU A 165 6.47 6.13 -0.23
N LYS A 166 5.45 5.96 0.64
CA LYS A 166 5.24 4.74 1.44
C LYS A 166 4.99 3.47 0.60
N PHE A 167 4.99 3.57 -0.72
CA PHE A 167 4.78 2.46 -1.65
C PHE A 167 5.82 1.32 -1.55
N ALA A 168 7.03 1.58 -1.03
CA ALA A 168 8.13 0.61 -1.12
C ALA A 168 8.22 -0.41 0.03
N GLU A 169 7.90 -0.04 1.27
CA GLU A 169 8.30 -0.85 2.44
C GLU A 169 7.37 -2.04 2.71
N GLY A 170 6.08 -1.90 2.41
CA GLY A 170 5.08 -2.94 2.64
C GLY A 170 5.24 -4.18 1.75
N GLN A 171 5.96 -4.07 0.62
CA GLN A 171 6.16 -5.20 -0.30
C GLN A 171 7.49 -5.93 -0.05
N ALA A 172 8.52 -5.24 0.43
CA ALA A 172 9.84 -5.82 0.73
C ALA A 172 9.85 -6.66 2.02
N ARG A 173 9.07 -6.28 3.05
CA ARG A 173 9.00 -7.03 4.33
C ARG A 173 8.53 -8.49 4.17
N ARG A 174 7.79 -8.80 3.10
CA ARG A 174 7.35 -10.18 2.79
C ARG A 174 8.45 -11.09 2.24
N GLU A 175 9.62 -10.55 1.87
CA GLU A 175 10.78 -11.37 1.48
C GLU A 175 11.41 -12.06 2.70
N LYS A 176 11.46 -11.37 3.87
CA LYS A 176 12.02 -11.93 5.10
C LYS A 176 11.19 -13.07 5.70
N GLU A 177 9.88 -13.11 5.41
CA GLU A 177 8.98 -14.15 5.92
C GLU A 177 8.93 -15.41 5.04
N LYS A 178 9.49 -15.35 3.82
CA LYS A 178 9.49 -16.46 2.86
C LYS A 178 10.86 -17.13 2.69
N GLU A 179 11.91 -16.65 3.34
CA GLU A 179 13.21 -17.31 3.30
C GLU A 179 13.17 -18.58 4.18
N PRO A 180 13.28 -19.80 3.60
CA PRO A 180 13.24 -21.00 4.42
C PRO A 180 14.49 -21.07 5.30
N PRO A 181 14.38 -21.48 6.57
CA PRO A 181 15.53 -21.54 7.47
C PRO A 181 16.62 -22.44 6.90
N ARG A 182 17.87 -21.94 6.91
CA ARG A 182 19.06 -22.69 6.51
C ARG A 182 19.11 -23.99 7.32
N LYS A 183 19.12 -25.14 6.62
CA LYS A 183 19.24 -26.46 7.24
C LYS A 183 20.59 -26.61 7.93
N GLY A 184 20.62 -26.40 9.25
CA GLY A 184 21.68 -26.79 10.15
C GLY A 184 21.28 -28.02 10.96
N GLU A 185 22.07 -29.08 10.80
CA GLU A 185 22.33 -30.20 11.72
C GLU A 185 21.18 -31.16 12.09
N LYS A 186 21.36 -32.42 11.65
CA LYS A 186 20.53 -33.58 11.93
C LYS A 186 20.94 -34.18 13.28
N GLU A 187 20.05 -34.17 14.27
CA GLU A 187 20.06 -35.17 15.34
C GLU A 187 19.04 -36.29 15.03
N LYS A 188 19.46 -37.54 15.32
CA LYS A 188 18.81 -38.79 14.91
C LYS A 188 17.79 -39.25 15.95
N GLU A 189 16.58 -39.58 15.53
CA GLU A 189 15.65 -40.43 16.30
C GLU A 189 15.48 -41.82 15.62
N PRO A 190 15.32 -42.93 16.40
CA PRO A 190 15.23 -44.30 15.86
C PRO A 190 13.77 -44.73 15.52
N PRO A 191 13.56 -45.89 14.84
CA PRO A 191 12.41 -46.04 13.94
C PRO A 191 11.14 -46.70 14.52
N ARG A 192 10.01 -46.16 14.01
CA ARG A 192 8.64 -46.68 13.75
C ARG A 192 8.23 -48.10 14.17
N LYS A 193 6.98 -48.23 14.65
CA LYS A 193 6.02 -49.28 14.19
C LYS A 193 4.55 -48.80 14.25
N GLY A 194 3.79 -49.11 13.19
CA GLY A 194 2.33 -49.32 13.27
C GLY A 194 1.45 -48.29 12.56
N GLU A 195 1.27 -48.45 11.25
CA GLU A 195 0.20 -47.76 10.49
C GLU A 195 -1.17 -48.40 10.76
N LYS A 196 -2.20 -47.56 10.94
CA LYS A 196 -3.59 -47.82 10.55
C LYS A 196 -4.18 -46.54 9.94
N PRO A 197 -5.00 -46.63 8.87
CA PRO A 197 -5.46 -45.46 8.12
C PRO A 197 -6.60 -44.74 8.87
N PRO A 198 -6.70 -43.39 8.83
CA PRO A 198 -7.79 -42.71 9.50
C PRO A 198 -9.05 -42.63 8.63
N LYS A 199 -10.19 -42.68 9.32
CA LYS A 199 -11.55 -42.48 8.81
C LYS A 199 -11.74 -41.06 8.27
N ARG A 200 -12.61 -40.94 7.27
CA ARG A 200 -13.08 -39.69 6.67
C ARG A 200 -13.91 -38.90 7.70
N GLU A 201 -13.36 -37.80 8.19
CA GLU A 201 -14.06 -36.83 9.03
C GLU A 201 -14.83 -35.82 8.15
N GLU A 202 -16.12 -35.67 8.42
CA GLU A 202 -16.97 -34.61 7.86
C GLU A 202 -16.50 -33.25 8.36
N ARG A 203 -16.20 -32.34 7.43
CA ARG A 203 -15.87 -30.94 7.75
C ARG A 203 -17.11 -30.24 8.30
N ARG A 204 -17.03 -29.73 9.54
CA ARG A 204 -17.91 -28.67 10.03
C ARG A 204 -17.68 -27.39 9.20
N PRO A 205 -18.73 -26.60 8.90
CA PRO A 205 -18.54 -25.30 8.28
C PRO A 205 -17.86 -24.34 9.28
N GLU A 206 -16.84 -23.62 8.82
CA GLU A 206 -16.21 -22.55 9.60
C GLU A 206 -17.15 -21.35 9.75
N PRO A 207 -17.08 -20.62 10.88
CA PRO A 207 -17.94 -19.47 11.10
C PRO A 207 -17.58 -18.34 10.13
N GLU A 208 -18.62 -17.71 9.58
CA GLU A 208 -18.54 -16.52 8.73
C GLU A 208 -17.66 -15.46 9.39
N GLN A 209 -16.60 -15.03 8.70
CA GLN A 209 -15.78 -13.90 9.12
C GLN A 209 -16.53 -12.61 8.76
N ASP A 210 -16.90 -11.86 9.79
CA ASP A 210 -17.56 -10.56 9.69
C ASP A 210 -16.79 -9.62 8.74
N LEU A 211 -17.44 -9.25 7.64
CA LEU A 211 -16.93 -8.40 6.56
C LEU A 211 -17.17 -6.92 6.87
N ASP A 212 -16.52 -6.39 7.90
CA ASP A 212 -16.42 -4.94 8.11
C ASP A 212 -15.14 -4.68 8.91
N ASP A 213 -13.98 -4.84 8.27
CA ASP A 213 -12.71 -4.41 8.86
C ASP A 213 -12.37 -2.99 8.35
N PRO A 214 -12.67 -1.92 9.13
CA PRO A 214 -12.31 -0.57 8.75
C PRO A 214 -10.78 -0.42 8.79
N PHE A 215 -10.19 0.17 7.75
CA PHE A 215 -8.76 0.49 7.76
C PHE A 215 -8.37 1.29 9.02
N VAL A 216 -7.66 0.64 9.96
CA VAL A 216 -7.22 1.25 11.23
C VAL A 216 -5.80 1.77 11.08
N LEU A 217 -5.64 3.10 11.22
CA LEU A 217 -4.32 3.74 11.09
C LEU A 217 -3.33 3.23 12.14
N ASP A 218 -3.77 2.89 13.34
CA ASP A 218 -2.89 2.40 14.40
C ASP A 218 -2.48 0.95 14.21
N GLU A 219 -3.34 0.08 13.67
CA GLU A 219 -2.90 -1.25 13.22
C GLU A 219 -1.94 -1.13 12.03
N PHE A 220 -2.19 -0.19 11.13
CA PHE A 220 -1.26 0.14 10.06
C PHE A 220 0.07 0.66 10.62
N LYS A 221 0.07 1.55 11.62
CA LYS A 221 1.31 1.97 12.28
C LYS A 221 1.98 0.80 12.99
N HIS A 222 1.27 -0.01 13.77
CA HIS A 222 1.84 -1.17 14.45
C HIS A 222 2.46 -2.19 13.48
N LYS A 223 1.80 -2.44 12.35
CA LYS A 223 2.27 -3.35 11.29
C LYS A 223 3.46 -2.78 10.49
N TYR A 224 3.59 -1.46 10.41
CA TYR A 224 4.53 -0.76 9.52
C TYR A 224 5.41 0.29 10.22
N SER A 225 5.47 0.32 11.56
CA SER A 225 6.35 1.16 12.35
C SER A 225 7.62 0.35 12.64
N ASN A 226 8.77 0.97 12.40
CA ASN A 226 10.04 0.48 12.89
C ASN A 226 10.14 0.91 14.35
N GLU A 227 9.68 0.07 15.26
CA GLU A 227 10.12 0.16 16.66
C GLU A 227 11.43 -0.62 16.82
N ASP A 228 12.33 -0.02 17.61
CA ASP A 228 13.74 -0.35 17.93
C ASP A 228 14.82 0.07 16.90
N THR A 229 15.83 0.90 17.21
CA THR A 229 16.47 1.22 18.51
C THR A 229 16.99 2.68 18.55
N LEU A 230 16.42 3.55 19.39
CA LEU A 230 17.23 4.54 20.10
C LEU A 230 17.46 3.97 21.49
N GLY A 231 18.54 3.21 21.62
CA GLY A 231 19.09 2.84 22.91
C GLY A 231 19.35 4.12 23.70
N THR A 232 18.56 4.31 24.75
CA THR A 232 18.85 5.23 25.84
C THR A 232 20.23 4.91 26.39
N GLY A 233 21.22 5.73 26.04
CA GLY A 233 22.56 5.71 26.63
C GLY A 233 22.92 7.12 27.07
N GLY A 234 22.53 7.49 28.29
CA GLY A 234 22.85 8.79 28.88
C GLY A 234 22.43 8.89 30.34
N HIS A 235 23.21 8.27 31.23
CA HIS A 235 23.89 8.89 32.38
C HIS A 235 24.51 7.84 33.30
#